data_AF-A0A6S7J5A8-F1
#
_entry.id   AF-A0A6S7J5A8-F1
#
_cell.length_a   1.000
_cell.length_b   1.000
_cell.length_c   1.000
_cell.angle_alpha   90.00
_cell.angle_beta   90.00
_cell.angle_gamma   90.00
#
_symmetry.space_group_name_H-M   'P 1'
#
loop_
_entity.id
_entity.type
_entity.pdbx_description
1 polymer ?
#
loop_
_entity_poly.entity_id
_entity_poly.type
_entity_poly.pdbx_seq_one_letter_code
_entity_poly.pdbx_strand_id
1 'polypeptide(L)'
;MEAMERYQNKMEQIIDHPLLTRRTVSNEFGYKMCAKLSMNGDGFGKESHLPLFFVVMKGDYDALQTWPLQKKITKMLLDQGNGAHMIDAFNSDPQSSSFQRPRSDMKYCFRFPALYAS
;
A
#
# COMPACT_ATOMS: atom_id res chain seq x y z
N MET A 1 -10.15 17.05 -31.76
CA MET A 1 -10.75 17.24 -30.42
C MET A 1 -10.89 15.90 -29.71
N GLU A 2 -11.57 14.91 -30.32
CA GLU A 2 -11.77 13.55 -29.77
C GLU A 2 -10.47 12.78 -29.41
N ALA A 3 -9.42 12.89 -30.24
CA ALA A 3 -8.15 12.20 -29.96
C ALA A 3 -7.43 12.73 -28.71
N MET A 4 -7.54 14.04 -28.44
CA MET A 4 -6.97 14.66 -27.24
C MET A 4 -7.77 14.27 -26.00
N GLU A 5 -9.09 14.21 -26.09
CA GLU A 5 -9.96 13.75 -25.00
C GLU A 5 -9.70 12.28 -24.64
N ARG A 6 -9.55 11.41 -25.64
CA ARG A 6 -9.15 10.00 -25.42
C ARG A 6 -7.79 9.88 -24.75
N TYR A 7 -6.84 10.76 -25.09
CA TYR A 7 -5.52 10.78 -24.46
C TYR A 7 -5.63 11.22 -22.99
N GLN A 8 -6.36 12.29 -22.69
CA GLN A 8 -6.59 12.75 -21.32
C GLN A 8 -7.26 11.68 -20.46
N ASN A 9 -8.35 11.08 -20.94
CA ASN A 9 -9.05 10.00 -20.22
C ASN A 9 -8.15 8.79 -19.95
N LYS A 10 -7.22 8.49 -20.87
CA LYS A 10 -6.23 7.42 -20.68
C LYS A 10 -5.21 7.78 -19.61
N MET A 11 -4.74 9.03 -19.58
CA MET A 11 -3.78 9.48 -18.57
C MET A 11 -4.41 9.49 -17.18
N GLU A 12 -5.66 9.96 -17.03
CA GLU A 12 -6.36 9.89 -15.75
C GLU A 12 -6.52 8.46 -15.23
N GLN A 13 -6.89 7.51 -16.10
CA GLN A 13 -6.96 6.09 -15.73
C GLN A 13 -5.62 5.51 -15.28
N ILE A 14 -4.51 5.94 -15.90
CA ILE A 14 -3.17 5.47 -15.52
C ILE A 14 -2.77 6.00 -14.13
N ILE A 15 -3.07 7.27 -13.83
CA ILE A 15 -2.70 7.90 -12.57
C ILE A 15 -3.57 7.38 -11.41
N ASP A 16 -4.83 7.03 -11.68
CA ASP A 16 -5.74 6.40 -10.72
C ASP A 16 -5.43 4.90 -10.49
N HIS A 17 -4.62 4.27 -11.34
CA HIS A 17 -4.17 2.90 -11.11
C HIS A 17 -3.04 2.85 -10.06
N PRO A 18 -3.23 2.14 -8.94
CA PRO A 18 -2.24 2.07 -7.88
C PRO A 18 -1.05 1.23 -8.32
N LEU A 19 0.15 1.74 -8.07
CA LEU A 19 1.39 1.03 -8.31
C LEU A 19 1.66 0.08 -7.13
N LEU A 20 1.85 -1.19 -7.44
CA LEU A 20 2.24 -2.21 -6.46
C LEU A 20 3.71 -2.52 -6.61
N THR A 21 4.44 -2.57 -5.49
CA THR A 21 5.80 -3.10 -5.50
C THR A 21 5.78 -4.60 -5.81
N ARG A 22 6.95 -5.13 -6.18
CA ARG A 22 7.15 -6.58 -6.19
C ARG A 22 6.81 -7.14 -4.80
N ARG A 23 6.19 -8.32 -4.80
CA ARG A 23 5.92 -9.11 -3.60
C ARG A 23 7.26 -9.52 -2.98
N THR A 24 7.40 -9.27 -1.69
CA THR A 24 8.59 -9.62 -0.90
C THR A 24 8.19 -10.46 0.30
N VAL A 25 9.15 -11.18 0.88
CA VAL A 25 8.98 -11.95 2.11
C VAL A 25 9.95 -11.41 3.16
N SER A 26 9.52 -11.35 4.42
CA SER A 26 10.35 -10.79 5.50
C SER A 26 11.56 -11.69 5.86
N ASN A 27 11.44 -12.99 5.63
CA ASN A 27 12.50 -14.01 5.70
C ASN A 27 12.05 -15.24 4.90
N GLU A 28 12.87 -16.30 4.84
CA GLU A 28 12.60 -17.53 4.07
C GLU A 28 11.21 -18.14 4.33
N PHE A 29 10.73 -18.04 5.57
CA PHE A 29 9.43 -18.58 6.01
C PHE A 29 8.47 -17.50 6.50
N GLY A 30 8.72 -16.23 6.13
CA GLY A 30 8.16 -15.05 6.79
C GLY A 30 6.85 -14.54 6.21
N TYR A 31 6.44 -13.35 6.64
CA TYR A 31 5.26 -12.67 6.11
C TYR A 31 5.51 -12.26 4.67
N LYS A 32 4.56 -12.58 3.79
CA LYS A 32 4.53 -12.07 2.42
C LYS A 32 3.86 -10.71 2.41
N MET A 33 4.46 -9.75 1.71
CA MET A 33 4.02 -8.36 1.72
C MET A 33 4.31 -7.65 0.40
N CYS A 34 3.60 -6.56 0.16
CA CYS A 34 3.94 -5.56 -0.85
C CYS A 34 3.59 -4.15 -0.34
N ALA A 35 4.04 -3.13 -1.04
CA ALA A 35 3.55 -1.77 -0.85
C ALA A 35 2.68 -1.34 -2.02
N LYS A 36 1.70 -0.49 -1.74
CA LYS A 36 0.80 0.14 -2.70
C LYS A 36 0.98 1.65 -2.65
N LEU A 37 1.21 2.26 -3.81
CA LEU A 37 1.34 3.70 -3.98
C LEU A 37 0.20 4.19 -4.88
N SER A 38 -0.61 5.14 -4.39
CA SER A 38 -1.67 5.77 -5.19
C SER A 38 -1.21 7.16 -5.61
N MET A 39 -0.86 7.35 -6.88
CA MET A 39 -0.26 8.61 -7.36
C MET A 39 -1.23 9.80 -7.32
N ASN A 40 -2.53 9.54 -7.49
CA ASN A 40 -3.56 10.58 -7.41
C ASN A 40 -4.16 10.75 -6.01
N GLY A 41 -3.52 10.24 -4.96
CA GLY A 41 -4.12 10.19 -3.64
C GLY A 41 -5.22 9.14 -3.49
N ASP A 42 -5.88 9.15 -2.33
CA ASP A 42 -7.03 8.31 -2.00
C ASP A 42 -7.91 9.05 -0.98
N GLY A 43 -9.23 8.83 -1.04
CA GLY A 43 -10.21 9.47 -0.15
C GLY A 43 -10.05 11.00 -0.05
N PHE A 44 -9.94 11.52 1.18
CA PHE A 44 -9.78 12.95 1.47
C PHE A 44 -8.44 13.55 0.98
N GLY A 45 -7.46 12.71 0.66
CA GLY A 45 -6.16 13.14 0.14
C GLY A 45 -6.05 13.06 -1.38
N LYS A 46 -7.16 12.85 -2.11
CA LYS A 46 -7.15 12.80 -3.57
C LYS A 46 -6.54 14.09 -4.13
N GLU A 47 -5.71 13.96 -5.16
CA GLU A 47 -5.00 15.04 -5.88
C GLU A 47 -4.03 15.89 -5.02
N SER A 48 -3.88 15.60 -3.73
CA SER A 48 -3.08 16.42 -2.80
C SER A 48 -2.00 15.64 -2.05
N HIS A 49 -2.18 14.32 -1.89
CA HIS A 49 -1.29 13.47 -1.12
C HIS A 49 -0.84 12.25 -1.94
N LEU A 50 0.34 11.74 -1.62
CA LEU A 50 0.90 10.53 -2.21
C LEU A 50 0.92 9.41 -1.15
N PRO A 51 -0.23 8.74 -0.90
CA PRO A 51 -0.31 7.73 0.15
C PRO A 51 0.45 6.46 -0.24
N LEU A 52 1.30 6.02 0.68
CA LEU A 52 2.03 4.75 0.62
C LEU A 52 1.44 3.79 1.67
N PHE A 53 0.89 2.67 1.20
CA PHE A 53 0.29 1.65 2.04
C PHE A 53 1.18 0.42 2.13
N PHE A 54 1.26 -0.14 3.33
CA PHE A 54 1.84 -1.46 3.57
C PHE A 54 0.73 -2.50 3.48
N VAL A 55 0.95 -3.57 2.71
CA VAL A 55 -0.06 -4.61 2.52
C VAL A 55 0.50 -5.98 2.83
N VAL A 56 -0.12 -6.66 3.80
CA VAL A 56 0.17 -8.04 4.16
C VAL A 56 -0.60 -8.97 3.23
N MET A 57 0.08 -9.95 2.66
CA MET A 57 -0.45 -10.90 1.68
C MET A 57 -0.51 -12.30 2.26
N LYS A 58 -1.40 -13.13 1.73
CA LYS A 58 -1.40 -14.56 2.03
C LYS A 58 -0.07 -15.19 1.61
N GLY A 59 0.64 -15.75 2.57
CA GLY A 59 1.90 -16.46 2.40
C GLY A 59 1.74 -17.97 2.58
N ASP A 60 2.69 -18.75 2.05
CA ASP A 60 2.68 -20.21 2.16
C ASP A 60 2.92 -20.67 3.61
N TYR A 61 3.57 -19.83 4.41
CA TYR A 61 3.95 -20.10 5.81
C TYR A 61 3.09 -19.36 6.84
N ASP A 62 1.93 -18.80 6.45
CA ASP A 62 1.07 -18.03 7.36
C ASP A 62 0.63 -18.81 8.61
N ALA A 63 0.58 -20.14 8.53
CA ALA A 63 0.25 -21.00 9.67
C ALA A 63 1.33 -21.04 10.76
N LEU A 64 2.58 -20.72 10.40
CA LEU A 64 3.73 -20.67 11.30
C LEU A 64 3.94 -19.27 11.91
N GLN A 65 3.24 -18.27 11.38
CA GLN A 65 3.39 -16.88 11.77
C GLN A 65 2.45 -16.48 12.91
N THR A 66 2.83 -15.47 13.68
CA THR A 66 2.01 -14.88 14.75
C THR A 66 1.01 -13.88 14.16
N TRP A 67 -0.25 -13.99 14.58
CA TRP A 67 -1.32 -13.07 14.14
C TRP A 67 -2.09 -12.51 15.33
N PRO A 68 -2.59 -11.26 15.25
CA PRO A 68 -2.33 -10.27 14.19
C PRO A 68 -0.85 -9.85 14.13
N LEU A 69 -0.43 -9.31 12.98
CA LEU A 69 0.93 -8.80 12.81
C LEU A 69 1.19 -7.73 13.88
N GLN A 70 2.25 -7.92 14.66
CA GLN A 70 2.67 -7.02 15.74
C GLN A 70 4.14 -6.65 15.53
N LYS A 71 4.38 -5.75 14.58
CA LYS A 71 5.71 -5.29 14.18
C LYS A 71 5.70 -3.79 13.96
N LYS A 72 6.85 -3.15 14.17
CA LYS A 72 7.08 -1.78 13.72
C LYS A 72 7.22 -1.78 12.20
N ILE A 73 6.38 -0.99 11.53
CA ILE A 73 6.43 -0.77 10.09
C ILE A 73 7.08 0.59 9.87
N THR A 74 8.12 0.62 9.04
CA THR A 74 8.80 1.85 8.63
C THR A 74 8.63 2.02 7.14
N LYS A 75 8.19 3.20 6.71
CA LYS A 75 8.11 3.62 5.32
C LYS A 75 9.13 4.73 5.09
N MET A 76 9.76 4.73 3.93
CA MET A 76 10.76 5.73 3.57
C MET A 76 10.59 6.11 2.11
N LEU A 77 10.56 7.40 1.83
CA LEU A 77 10.75 7.94 0.49
C LEU A 77 12.18 8.48 0.41
N LEU A 78 12.99 7.84 -0.43
CA LEU A 78 14.39 8.21 -0.63
C LEU A 78 14.48 9.47 -1.49
N ASP A 79 15.21 10.45 -0.97
CA ASP A 79 15.65 11.62 -1.72
C ASP A 79 16.90 11.26 -2.53
N GLN A 80 16.90 11.56 -3.83
CA GLN A 80 17.99 11.24 -4.75
C GLN A 80 18.95 12.41 -5.01
N GLY A 81 18.66 13.60 -4.47
CA GLY A 81 19.36 14.86 -4.71
C GLY A 81 20.20 15.34 -3.52
N ASN A 82 20.70 14.41 -2.70
CA ASN A 82 21.41 14.67 -1.43
C ASN A 82 20.60 15.44 -0.37
N GLY A 83 19.28 15.52 -0.51
CA GLY A 83 18.37 16.05 0.48
C GLY A 83 18.04 15.05 1.59
N ALA A 84 17.15 15.46 2.50
CA ALA A 84 16.68 14.60 3.59
C ALA A 84 15.62 13.61 3.10
N HIS A 85 15.76 12.34 3.47
CA HIS A 85 14.74 11.32 3.22
C HIS A 85 13.50 11.56 4.10
N MET A 86 12.31 11.30 3.55
CA MET A 86 11.09 11.31 4.35
C MET A 86 10.87 9.93 4.96
N ILE A 87 10.70 9.87 6.27
CA ILE A 87 10.54 8.61 7.03
C ILE A 87 9.29 8.72 7.89
N ASP A 88 8.46 7.69 7.85
CA ASP A 88 7.32 7.51 8.74
C ASP A 88 7.35 6.10 9.34
N ALA A 89 6.98 5.96 10.60
CA ALA A 89 6.95 4.67 11.27
C ALA A 89 5.84 4.56 12.29
N PHE A 90 5.18 3.40 12.31
CA PHE A 90 4.11 3.08 13.27
C PHE A 90 4.21 1.63 13.72
N ASN A 91 3.58 1.31 14.84
CA ASN A 91 3.38 -0.07 15.27
C ASN A 91 2.07 -0.59 14.68
N SER A 92 2.09 -1.79 14.10
CA SER A 92 0.86 -2.40 13.59
C SER A 92 -0.15 -2.60 14.72
N ASP A 93 -1.38 -2.15 14.49
CA ASP A 93 -2.47 -2.21 15.47
C ASP A 93 -3.16 -3.60 15.44
N PRO A 94 -3.12 -4.38 16.53
CA PRO A 94 -3.81 -5.67 16.61
C PRO A 94 -5.32 -5.61 16.37
N GLN A 95 -5.96 -4.45 16.58
CA GLN A 95 -7.40 -4.28 16.37
C GLN A 95 -7.75 -3.97 14.90
N SER A 96 -6.77 -3.53 14.10
CA SER A 96 -6.99 -3.23 12.69
C SER A 96 -7.10 -4.51 11.86
N SER A 97 -8.13 -4.56 11.02
CA SER A 97 -8.34 -5.66 10.07
C SER A 97 -7.19 -5.80 9.06
N SER A 98 -6.43 -4.73 8.82
CA SER A 98 -5.30 -4.71 7.87
C SER A 98 -4.10 -5.56 8.33
N PHE A 99 -4.03 -5.89 9.62
CA PHE A 99 -2.93 -6.68 10.21
C PHE A 99 -3.36 -8.08 10.64
N GLN A 100 -4.60 -8.47 10.36
CA GLN A 100 -5.10 -9.82 10.61
C GLN A 100 -4.56 -10.81 9.58
N ARG A 101 -4.61 -12.11 9.90
CA ARG A 101 -4.19 -13.17 9.00
C ARG A 101 -4.97 -13.11 7.67
N PRO A 102 -4.31 -12.93 6.52
CA PRO A 102 -4.96 -12.93 5.22
C PRO A 102 -5.63 -14.28 4.93
N ARG A 103 -6.90 -14.25 4.52
CA ARG A 103 -7.67 -15.46 4.19
C ARG A 103 -7.66 -15.78 2.70
N SER A 104 -7.51 -14.76 1.85
CA SER A 104 -7.47 -14.89 0.40
C SER A 104 -6.15 -14.35 -0.14
N ASP A 105 -5.68 -14.93 -1.25
CA ASP A 105 -4.67 -14.26 -2.06
C ASP A 105 -5.22 -12.90 -2.49
N MET A 106 -4.35 -11.89 -2.48
CA MET A 106 -4.68 -10.53 -2.88
C MET A 106 -5.05 -10.48 -4.36
N LYS A 107 -6.28 -10.90 -4.68
CA LYS A 107 -6.84 -10.84 -6.03
C LYS A 107 -7.65 -9.56 -6.25
N TYR A 108 -8.05 -8.86 -5.18
CA TYR A 108 -9.00 -7.73 -5.24
C TYR A 108 -8.79 -6.63 -4.18
N CYS A 109 -7.55 -6.26 -3.84
CA CYS A 109 -7.31 -5.10 -2.98
C CYS A 109 -7.39 -3.78 -3.76
N PHE A 110 -8.55 -3.55 -4.39
CA PHE A 110 -8.95 -2.26 -4.96
C PHE A 110 -9.99 -1.52 -4.11
N ARG A 111 -10.39 -2.06 -2.94
CA ARG A 111 -11.23 -1.32 -1.99
C ARG A 111 -10.56 -1.29 -0.63
N PHE A 112 -9.98 -0.13 -0.30
CA PHE A 112 -9.95 0.33 1.07
C PHE A 112 -11.06 1.37 1.21
N PRO A 113 -12.00 1.25 2.17
CA PRO A 113 -12.75 2.40 2.64
C PRO A 113 -11.81 3.27 3.49
N ALA A 114 -11.82 4.58 3.23
CA ALA A 114 -11.15 5.59 4.02
C ALA A 114 -11.61 5.56 5.50
N LEU A 115 -10.68 5.75 6.43
CA LEU A 115 -10.86 6.01 7.86
C LEU A 115 -9.91 7.20 8.16
N TYR A 116 -10.25 8.38 8.70
CA TYR A 116 -11.45 9.02 9.25
C TYR A 116 -11.38 10.54 8.92
N ALA A 117 -12.51 11.24 9.03
CA ALA A 117 -12.58 12.70 9.13
C ALA A 117 -12.75 13.13 10.60
N SER A 118 -12.02 14.17 10.99
CA SER A 118 -12.41 15.16 12.01
C SER A 118 -11.76 16.49 11.65
#